data_AF-A0A8J4LWF0-F1
#
_entry.id   AF-A0A8J4LWF0-F1
#
_cell.length_a   1.000
_cell.length_b   1.000
_cell.length_c   1.000
_cell.angle_alpha   90.00
_cell.angle_beta   90.00
_cell.angle_gamma   90.00
#
_symmetry.space_group_name_H-M   'P 1'
#
loop_
_entity.id
_entity.type
_entity.pdbx_description
1 polymer ?
#
loop_
_entity_poly.entity_id
_entity_poly.type
_entity_poly.pdbx_seq_one_letter_code
_entity_poly.pdbx_strand_id
1 'polypeptide(L)'
;GGADSGDDVATDVDSTSPPVVEDSATAAATETEAMAAAALAAGADDDASDGSSTGTGSRMSQILDDLASCVSKDIADELAGEFLTYYNTEASRRRLVRALVDVPRSSLQLVPFFARIVAVLAQVLPDIPQGVIAQVESSYSQLLKRKDPTMTAASLEPRLRTARYMAELAKFRLLPPGSFFSAL
;
A
#
# COMPACT_ATOMS: atom_id res chain seq x y z
N GLY A 1 52.11 -6.24 64.51
CA GLY A 1 53.39 -6.25 63.79
C GLY A 1 53.40 -7.47 62.91
N GLY A 2 53.38 -7.27 61.60
CA GLY A 2 53.47 -8.34 60.60
C GLY A 2 54.32 -7.80 59.45
N ALA A 3 55.43 -8.50 59.19
CA ALA A 3 56.41 -8.30 58.13
C ALA A 3 55.75 -8.46 56.74
N ASP A 4 56.07 -7.68 55.69
CA ASP A 4 57.35 -7.61 54.95
C ASP A 4 57.79 -9.03 54.51
N SER A 5 57.99 -9.42 53.25
CA SER A 5 58.16 -8.76 51.94
C SER A 5 58.44 -9.90 50.92
N GLY A 6 58.35 -9.62 49.61
CA GLY A 6 58.85 -10.51 48.54
C GLY A 6 57.87 -10.60 47.36
N ASP A 7 57.75 -9.59 46.49
CA ASP A 7 58.57 -9.35 45.28
C ASP A 7 58.46 -10.47 44.24
N ASP A 8 57.94 -10.17 43.04
CA ASP A 8 58.75 -10.17 41.81
C ASP A 8 57.94 -9.93 40.51
N VAL A 9 58.61 -9.26 39.57
CA VAL A 9 58.48 -9.33 38.09
C VAL A 9 57.49 -8.39 37.36
N ALA A 10 58.11 -7.35 36.77
CA ALA A 10 58.08 -6.91 35.36
C ALA A 10 56.75 -6.43 34.74
N THR A 11 56.65 -5.51 33.76
CA THR A 11 57.51 -4.54 33.05
C THR A 11 56.53 -3.70 32.21
N ASP A 12 56.94 -2.48 31.83
CA ASP A 12 56.33 -1.56 30.87
C ASP A 12 55.35 -2.12 29.83
N VAL A 13 54.26 -1.37 29.58
CA VAL A 13 53.82 -1.00 28.22
C VAL A 13 52.85 0.19 28.25
N ASP A 14 53.33 1.29 27.65
CA ASP A 14 52.57 2.38 27.04
C ASP A 14 51.57 1.83 26.02
N SER A 15 50.32 2.31 26.00
CA SER A 15 49.52 2.43 24.76
C SER A 15 48.17 3.11 24.98
N THR A 16 48.09 4.33 24.45
CA THR A 16 47.12 4.78 23.44
C THR A 16 45.77 4.07 23.32
N SER A 17 44.71 4.89 23.42
CA SER A 17 43.34 4.63 23.00
C SER A 17 43.24 3.94 21.63
N PRO A 18 42.34 2.97 21.45
CA PRO A 18 42.05 2.44 20.13
C PRO A 18 41.10 3.37 19.35
N PRO A 19 41.38 3.65 18.06
CA PRO A 19 40.45 4.28 17.15
C PRO A 19 39.44 3.23 16.63
N VAL A 20 38.19 3.65 16.52
CA VAL A 20 37.13 2.95 15.78
C VAL A 20 37.44 3.09 14.28
N VAL A 21 37.73 1.95 13.63
CA VAL A 21 37.87 1.83 12.18
C VAL A 21 36.57 1.32 11.57
N GLU A 22 36.25 1.92 10.41
CA GLU A 22 35.62 1.29 9.23
C GLU A 22 34.12 0.94 9.33
N ASP A 23 33.25 1.12 8.33
CA ASP A 23 33.39 1.38 6.89
C ASP A 23 32.01 1.81 6.33
N SER A 24 32.04 2.40 5.12
CA SER A 24 31.03 2.31 4.05
C SER A 24 29.64 2.90 4.28
N ALA A 25 29.32 4.01 3.59
CA ALA A 25 28.58 4.05 2.31
C ALA A 25 27.19 3.37 2.43
N THR A 26 26.06 4.00 2.14
CA THR A 26 25.70 4.79 0.96
C THR A 26 24.37 5.50 1.28
N ALA A 27 24.33 6.83 1.17
CA ALA A 27 23.08 7.59 1.23
C ALA A 27 22.50 7.72 -0.19
N ALA A 28 21.58 6.82 -0.55
CA ALA A 28 20.77 6.92 -1.77
C ALA A 28 19.40 6.30 -1.49
N ALA A 29 18.55 7.00 -0.74
CA ALA A 29 17.16 6.63 -0.52
C ALA A 29 16.34 7.88 -0.14
N THR A 30 16.21 8.84 -1.06
CA THR A 30 15.36 10.03 -0.84
C THR A 30 14.48 10.37 -2.05
N GLU A 31 14.28 9.46 -3.01
CA GLU A 31 13.46 9.76 -4.19
C GLU A 31 12.08 9.07 -4.20
N THR A 32 11.84 8.10 -3.33
CA THR A 32 10.58 7.33 -3.33
C THR A 32 9.45 7.98 -2.51
N GLU A 33 9.76 8.84 -1.54
CA GLU A 33 8.75 9.43 -0.65
C GLU A 33 8.04 10.66 -1.24
N ALA A 34 8.62 11.32 -2.25
CA ALA A 34 8.02 12.50 -2.88
C ALA A 34 6.78 12.17 -3.73
N MET A 35 6.70 10.96 -4.28
CA MET A 35 5.62 10.56 -5.20
C MET A 35 4.33 10.14 -4.47
N ALA A 36 4.43 9.71 -3.20
CA ALA A 36 3.27 9.32 -2.39
C ALA A 36 2.49 10.53 -1.81
N ALA A 37 3.18 11.65 -1.56
CA ALA A 37 2.56 12.84 -0.98
C ALA A 37 1.73 13.65 -2.00
N ALA A 38 2.09 13.61 -3.29
CA ALA A 38 1.35 14.33 -4.34
C ALA A 38 -0.04 13.74 -4.64
N ALA A 39 -0.30 12.48 -4.26
CA ALA A 39 -1.59 11.84 -4.52
C ALA A 39 -2.73 12.33 -3.61
N LEU A 40 -2.42 12.96 -2.46
CA LEU A 40 -3.43 13.37 -1.48
C LEU A 40 -3.98 14.80 -1.71
N ALA A 41 -3.40 15.57 -2.65
CA ALA A 41 -3.75 16.97 -2.90
C ALA A 41 -4.50 17.23 -4.22
N ALA A 42 -5.07 16.19 -4.86
CA ALA A 42 -5.88 16.34 -6.06
C ALA A 42 -7.36 15.98 -5.79
N GLY A 43 -7.96 16.73 -4.88
CA GLY A 43 -9.41 16.92 -4.81
C GLY A 43 -9.79 18.17 -5.59
N ALA A 44 -9.84 18.03 -6.92
CA ALA A 44 -10.44 19.03 -7.80
C ALA A 44 -11.04 18.26 -8.98
N ASP A 45 -12.32 18.51 -9.21
CA ASP A 45 -13.12 18.02 -10.31
C ASP A 45 -12.39 18.21 -11.65
N ASP A 46 -11.90 17.11 -12.23
CA ASP A 46 -11.47 17.07 -13.63
C ASP A 46 -12.65 16.53 -14.46
N ASP A 47 -13.73 17.32 -14.48
CA ASP A 47 -14.80 17.22 -15.47
C ASP A 47 -14.61 18.36 -16.49
N ALA A 48 -13.54 18.28 -17.30
CA ALA A 48 -13.45 19.02 -18.56
C ALA A 48 -12.20 18.63 -19.37
N SER A 49 -12.37 17.70 -20.31
CA SER A 49 -12.03 17.84 -21.74
C SER A 49 -11.59 16.51 -22.37
N ASP A 50 -12.56 15.76 -22.90
CA ASP A 50 -12.38 15.10 -24.20
C ASP A 50 -13.67 15.24 -25.00
N GLY A 51 -13.66 16.20 -25.92
CA GLY A 51 -14.77 16.49 -26.81
C GLY A 51 -14.89 15.42 -27.89
N SER A 52 -15.38 14.22 -27.55
CA SER A 52 -15.89 13.25 -28.54
C SER A 52 -16.74 12.08 -27.99
N SER A 53 -17.22 12.07 -26.74
CA SER A 53 -18.12 10.96 -26.32
C SER A 53 -18.96 11.25 -25.08
N THR A 54 -20.11 11.90 -25.23
CA THR A 54 -21.14 12.01 -24.18
C THR A 54 -21.68 10.64 -23.70
N GLY A 55 -21.42 9.55 -24.42
CA GLY A 55 -21.79 8.18 -24.03
C GLY A 55 -20.76 7.44 -23.17
N THR A 56 -19.46 7.50 -23.52
CA THR A 56 -18.42 6.69 -22.89
C THR A 56 -18.11 7.13 -21.45
N GLY A 57 -18.09 8.44 -21.20
CA GLY A 57 -17.88 8.98 -19.84
C GLY A 57 -19.03 8.60 -18.88
N SER A 58 -20.27 8.63 -19.38
CA SER A 58 -21.47 8.21 -18.63
C SER A 58 -21.43 6.71 -18.31
N ARG A 59 -21.03 5.88 -19.28
CA ARG A 59 -20.96 4.43 -19.09
C ARG A 59 -19.81 4.00 -18.18
N MET A 60 -18.67 4.69 -18.21
CA MET A 60 -17.60 4.47 -17.24
C MET A 60 -18.07 4.78 -15.82
N SER A 61 -18.84 5.85 -15.62
CA SER A 61 -19.43 6.13 -14.30
C SER A 61 -20.39 5.03 -13.85
N GLN A 62 -21.19 4.46 -14.76
CA GLN A 62 -22.05 3.31 -14.45
C GLN A 62 -21.24 2.08 -13.99
N ILE A 63 -20.12 1.76 -14.65
CA ILE A 63 -19.25 0.66 -14.22
C ILE A 63 -18.75 0.89 -12.79
N LEU A 64 -18.40 2.14 -12.44
CA LEU A 64 -17.96 2.48 -11.10
C LEU A 64 -19.09 2.37 -10.07
N ASP A 65 -20.33 2.73 -10.44
CA ASP A 65 -21.50 2.56 -9.61
C ASP A 65 -21.83 1.07 -9.39
N ASP A 66 -21.71 0.26 -10.46
CA ASP A 66 -21.97 -1.18 -10.44
C ASP A 66 -21.00 -1.94 -9.51
N LEU A 67 -19.78 -1.42 -9.29
CA LEU A 67 -18.83 -1.96 -8.29
C LEU A 67 -19.47 -2.06 -6.90
N ALA A 68 -20.31 -1.11 -6.49
CA ALA A 68 -20.96 -1.15 -5.17
C ALA A 68 -21.93 -2.35 -5.01
N SER A 69 -22.37 -2.93 -6.13
CA SER A 69 -23.25 -4.10 -6.19
C SER A 69 -22.54 -5.40 -6.56
N CYS A 70 -21.22 -5.38 -6.73
CA CYS A 70 -20.42 -6.52 -7.17
C CYS A 70 -20.27 -7.58 -6.06
N VAL A 71 -21.26 -8.48 -5.96
CA VAL A 71 -21.36 -9.51 -4.91
C VAL A 71 -21.19 -10.95 -5.41
N SER A 72 -20.79 -11.13 -6.67
CA SER A 72 -20.54 -12.45 -7.25
C SER A 72 -19.26 -12.45 -8.08
N LYS A 73 -18.69 -13.65 -8.26
CA LYS A 73 -17.52 -13.84 -9.13
C LYS A 73 -17.84 -13.48 -10.58
N ASP A 74 -19.02 -13.85 -11.06
CA ASP A 74 -19.39 -13.64 -12.47
C ASP A 74 -19.52 -12.15 -12.78
N ILE A 75 -20.16 -11.37 -11.91
CA ILE A 75 -20.26 -9.91 -12.04
C ILE A 75 -18.86 -9.26 -12.02
N ALA A 76 -17.97 -9.72 -11.13
CA ALA A 76 -16.60 -9.22 -11.06
C ALA A 76 -15.84 -9.46 -12.37
N ASP A 77 -15.95 -10.66 -12.94
CA ASP A 77 -15.27 -11.03 -14.18
C ASP A 77 -15.88 -10.29 -15.39
N GLU A 78 -17.20 -10.10 -15.43
CA GLU A 78 -17.91 -9.33 -16.47
C GLU A 78 -17.51 -7.85 -16.45
N LEU A 79 -17.51 -7.20 -15.27
CA LEU A 79 -17.09 -5.79 -15.13
C LEU A 79 -15.62 -5.60 -15.55
N ALA A 80 -14.74 -6.53 -15.15
CA ALA A 80 -13.34 -6.48 -15.56
C ALA A 80 -13.19 -6.63 -17.09
N GLY A 81 -13.95 -7.54 -17.71
CA GLY A 81 -13.96 -7.72 -19.16
C GLY A 81 -14.50 -6.52 -19.92
N GLU A 82 -15.60 -5.92 -19.44
CA GLU A 82 -16.18 -4.69 -20.01
C GLU A 82 -15.18 -3.53 -19.92
N PHE A 83 -14.53 -3.35 -18.75
CA PHE A 83 -13.50 -2.33 -18.56
C PHE A 83 -12.33 -2.49 -19.52
N LEU A 84 -11.78 -3.70 -19.65
CA LEU A 84 -10.64 -3.99 -20.52
C LEU A 84 -10.95 -3.69 -21.99
N THR A 85 -12.16 -4.01 -22.44
CA THR A 85 -12.55 -3.92 -23.85
C THR A 85 -12.86 -2.49 -24.27
N TYR A 86 -13.53 -1.72 -23.42
CA TYR A 86 -14.15 -0.45 -23.82
C TYR A 86 -13.64 0.78 -23.07
N TYR A 87 -12.98 0.62 -21.91
CA TYR A 87 -12.67 1.73 -21.00
C TYR A 87 -11.20 1.80 -20.56
N ASN A 88 -10.31 1.08 -21.24
CA ASN A 88 -8.88 1.07 -20.95
C ASN A 88 -8.17 2.35 -21.42
N THR A 89 -8.41 3.46 -20.73
CA THR A 89 -7.64 4.71 -20.86
C THR A 89 -6.91 5.00 -19.55
N GLU A 90 -5.84 5.79 -19.61
CA GLU A 90 -5.09 6.15 -18.40
C GLU A 90 -5.97 6.83 -17.34
N ALA A 91 -6.82 7.78 -17.76
CA ALA A 91 -7.75 8.46 -16.87
C ALA A 91 -8.74 7.49 -16.22
N SER A 92 -9.31 6.57 -16.99
CA SER A 92 -10.23 5.55 -16.48
C SER A 92 -9.56 4.58 -15.51
N ARG A 93 -8.31 4.17 -15.76
CA ARG A 93 -7.54 3.33 -14.83
C ARG A 93 -7.31 4.02 -13.49
N ARG A 94 -6.97 5.32 -13.51
CA ARG A 94 -6.83 6.13 -12.26
C ARG A 94 -8.16 6.25 -11.51
N ARG A 95 -9.29 6.41 -12.20
CA ARG A 95 -10.63 6.42 -11.59
C ARG A 95 -10.97 5.06 -10.97
N LEU A 96 -10.70 3.98 -11.70
CA LEU A 96 -10.95 2.62 -11.23
C LEU A 96 -10.11 2.26 -9.99
N VAL A 97 -8.82 2.61 -9.97
CA VAL A 97 -7.95 2.37 -8.80
C VAL A 97 -8.53 3.05 -7.56
N ARG A 98 -8.98 4.32 -7.66
CA ARG A 98 -9.60 5.03 -6.53
C ARG A 98 -10.88 4.32 -6.05
N ALA A 99 -11.75 3.93 -6.97
CA ALA A 99 -13.00 3.24 -6.62
C ALA A 99 -12.76 1.88 -5.96
N LEU A 100 -11.75 1.13 -6.40
CA LEU A 100 -11.39 -0.16 -5.80
C LEU A 100 -10.78 -0.02 -4.40
N VAL A 101 -10.14 1.11 -4.10
CA VAL A 101 -9.58 1.39 -2.77
C VAL A 101 -10.65 1.91 -1.79
N ASP A 102 -11.63 2.67 -2.28
CA ASP A 102 -12.70 3.25 -1.45
C ASP A 102 -13.83 2.26 -1.14
N VAL A 103 -13.50 1.23 -0.36
CA VAL A 103 -14.46 0.20 0.05
C VAL A 103 -15.45 0.77 1.09
N PRO A 104 -16.78 0.72 0.83
CA PRO A 104 -17.79 1.21 1.75
C PRO A 104 -17.73 0.50 3.12
N ARG A 105 -17.88 1.26 4.20
CA ARG A 105 -17.81 0.75 5.58
C ARG A 105 -18.82 -0.36 5.87
N SER A 106 -20.01 -0.23 5.30
CA SER A 106 -21.13 -1.16 5.44
C SER A 106 -20.92 -2.49 4.71
N SER A 107 -19.99 -2.55 3.76
CA SER A 107 -19.99 -3.59 2.73
C SER A 107 -18.63 -4.29 2.63
N LEU A 108 -18.11 -4.75 3.76
CA LEU A 108 -16.84 -5.50 3.82
C LEU A 108 -16.88 -6.83 3.05
N GLN A 109 -18.07 -7.33 2.70
CA GLN A 109 -18.22 -8.49 1.80
C GLN A 109 -17.75 -8.21 0.36
N LEU A 110 -17.60 -6.95 -0.05
CA LEU A 110 -17.18 -6.59 -1.41
C LEU A 110 -15.67 -6.77 -1.62
N VAL A 111 -14.89 -6.72 -0.55
CA VAL A 111 -13.42 -6.82 -0.55
C VAL A 111 -12.89 -7.99 -1.39
N PRO A 112 -13.36 -9.25 -1.22
CA PRO A 112 -12.90 -10.37 -2.05
C PRO A 112 -13.22 -10.20 -3.55
N PHE A 113 -14.34 -9.56 -3.89
CA PHE A 113 -14.72 -9.31 -5.29
C PHE A 113 -13.87 -8.20 -5.90
N PHE A 114 -13.57 -7.14 -5.15
CA PHE A 114 -12.66 -6.08 -5.62
C PHE A 114 -11.26 -6.62 -5.82
N ALA A 115 -10.74 -7.42 -4.89
CA ALA A 115 -9.45 -8.10 -5.05
C ALA A 115 -9.44 -9.03 -6.28
N ARG A 116 -10.56 -9.70 -6.58
CA ARG A 116 -10.71 -10.52 -7.79
C ARG A 116 -10.64 -9.68 -9.07
N ILE A 117 -11.36 -8.55 -9.13
CA ILE A 117 -11.30 -7.63 -10.27
C ILE A 117 -9.85 -7.18 -10.50
N VAL A 118 -9.15 -6.76 -9.45
CA VAL A 118 -7.73 -6.39 -9.54
C VAL A 118 -6.89 -7.55 -10.07
N ALA A 119 -7.13 -8.78 -9.62
CA ALA A 119 -6.39 -9.96 -10.07
C ALA A 119 -6.66 -10.33 -11.54
N VAL A 120 -7.88 -10.13 -12.04
CA VAL A 120 -8.19 -10.30 -13.47
C VAL A 120 -7.46 -9.25 -14.29
N LEU A 121 -7.55 -7.98 -13.88
CA LEU A 121 -6.91 -6.87 -14.58
C LEU A 121 -5.39 -6.94 -14.55
N ALA A 122 -4.79 -7.46 -13.47
CA ALA A 122 -3.34 -7.61 -13.31
C ALA A 122 -2.66 -8.44 -14.41
N GLN A 123 -3.41 -9.31 -15.10
CA GLN A 123 -2.87 -10.13 -16.19
C GLN A 123 -2.53 -9.32 -17.44
N VAL A 124 -3.15 -8.16 -17.62
CA VAL A 124 -3.02 -7.33 -18.83
C VAL A 124 -2.54 -5.91 -18.48
N LEU A 125 -2.99 -5.38 -17.34
CA LEU A 125 -2.76 -4.02 -16.87
C LEU A 125 -2.03 -4.05 -15.52
N PRO A 126 -0.69 -4.08 -15.49
CA PRO A 126 0.09 -4.17 -14.26
C PRO A 126 0.08 -2.88 -13.44
N ASP A 127 -0.34 -1.75 -14.01
CA ASP A 127 -0.42 -0.45 -13.35
C ASP A 127 -1.58 -0.36 -12.34
N ILE A 128 -2.69 -1.05 -12.62
CA ILE A 128 -3.85 -1.12 -11.72
C ILE A 128 -3.50 -1.78 -10.37
N PRO A 129 -2.98 -3.03 -10.32
CA PRO A 129 -2.64 -3.67 -9.05
C PRO A 129 -1.56 -2.88 -8.30
N GLN A 130 -0.58 -2.29 -8.99
CA GLN A 130 0.43 -1.44 -8.37
C GLN A 130 -0.19 -0.21 -7.69
N GLY A 131 -1.11 0.48 -8.38
CA GLY A 131 -1.82 1.63 -7.84
C GLY A 131 -2.67 1.29 -6.62
N VAL A 132 -3.38 0.15 -6.66
CA VAL A 132 -4.21 -0.32 -5.54
C VAL A 132 -3.34 -0.68 -4.34
N ILE A 133 -2.28 -1.47 -4.53
CA ILE A 133 -1.38 -1.90 -3.45
C ILE A 133 -0.75 -0.69 -2.77
N ALA A 134 -0.20 0.25 -3.54
CA ALA A 134 0.46 1.44 -2.98
C ALA A 134 -0.49 2.28 -2.11
N GLN A 135 -1.75 2.46 -2.53
CA GLN A 135 -2.74 3.22 -1.75
C GLN A 135 -3.21 2.47 -0.50
N VAL A 136 -3.38 1.15 -0.59
CA VAL A 136 -3.76 0.30 0.55
C VAL A 136 -2.64 0.24 1.59
N GLU A 137 -1.38 0.07 1.18
CA GLU A 137 -0.21 0.08 2.06
C GLU A 137 0.00 1.43 2.73
N SER A 138 -0.13 2.53 1.99
CA SER A 138 -0.06 3.89 2.54
C SER A 138 -1.16 4.11 3.58
N SER A 139 -2.40 3.73 3.27
CA SER A 139 -3.54 3.84 4.18
C SER A 139 -3.31 3.02 5.46
N TYR A 140 -2.81 1.80 5.32
CA TYR A 140 -2.51 0.92 6.45
C TYR A 140 -1.41 1.51 7.35
N SER A 141 -0.32 1.98 6.74
CA SER A 141 0.80 2.60 7.44
C SER A 141 0.35 3.84 8.23
N GLN A 142 -0.51 4.68 7.65
CA GLN A 142 -1.07 5.85 8.34
C GLN A 142 -1.96 5.45 9.52
N LEU A 143 -2.76 4.39 9.37
CA LEU A 143 -3.62 3.87 10.42
C LEU A 143 -2.83 3.25 11.58
N LEU A 144 -1.68 2.61 11.29
CA LEU A 144 -0.78 2.06 12.31
C LEU A 144 -0.04 3.17 13.09
N LYS A 145 0.43 4.22 12.40
CA LYS A 145 1.13 5.36 13.03
C LYS A 145 0.25 6.15 14.00
N ARG A 146 -1.08 6.14 13.82
CA ARG A 146 -2.02 6.79 14.74
C ARG A 146 -2.02 6.09 16.09
N LYS A 147 -1.45 6.73 17.11
CA LYS A 147 -1.57 6.28 18.52
C LYS A 147 -2.93 6.71 19.07
N ASP A 148 -3.90 5.80 19.06
CA ASP A 148 -5.15 5.98 19.78
C ASP A 148 -5.04 5.25 21.13
N PRO A 149 -4.89 5.98 22.26
CA PRO A 149 -4.69 5.40 23.58
C PRO A 149 -5.90 4.59 24.06
N THR A 150 -7.07 4.74 23.42
CA THR A 150 -8.31 4.08 23.82
C THR A 150 -8.67 2.85 23.02
N MET A 151 -7.98 2.57 21.90
CA MET A 151 -8.28 1.46 20.98
C MET A 151 -9.81 1.27 20.76
N THR A 152 -10.50 2.38 20.54
CA THR A 152 -11.96 2.37 20.39
C THR A 152 -12.35 1.71 19.06
N ALA A 153 -13.57 1.14 18.97
CA ALA A 153 -14.09 0.54 17.75
C ALA A 153 -13.94 1.42 16.50
N ALA A 154 -14.05 2.75 16.66
CA ALA A 154 -13.87 3.74 15.59
C ALA A 154 -12.45 3.77 14.98
N SER A 155 -11.40 3.47 15.74
CA SER A 155 -10.03 3.37 15.22
C SER A 155 -9.64 1.95 14.80
N LEU A 156 -10.30 0.93 15.35
CA LEU A 156 -10.08 -0.48 15.00
C LEU A 156 -10.72 -0.87 13.67
N GLU A 157 -11.94 -0.40 13.39
CA GLU A 157 -12.67 -0.75 12.17
C GLU A 157 -11.91 -0.42 10.88
N PRO A 158 -11.38 0.80 10.67
CA PRO A 158 -10.61 1.10 9.46
C PRO A 158 -9.32 0.27 9.37
N ARG A 159 -8.64 -0.01 10.49
CA ARG A 159 -7.46 -0.89 10.52
C ARG A 159 -7.81 -2.30 10.04
N LEU A 160 -8.88 -2.87 10.58
CA LEU A 160 -9.32 -4.21 10.22
C LEU A 160 -9.76 -4.29 8.76
N ARG A 161 -10.43 -3.25 8.25
CA ARG A 161 -10.82 -3.16 6.84
C ARG A 161 -9.61 -3.18 5.91
N THR A 162 -8.64 -2.30 6.15
CA THR A 162 -7.44 -2.23 5.31
C THR A 162 -6.59 -3.50 5.43
N ALA A 163 -6.46 -4.08 6.63
CA ALA A 163 -5.78 -5.36 6.84
C ALA A 163 -6.47 -6.52 6.09
N ARG A 164 -7.81 -6.60 6.16
CA ARG A 164 -8.58 -7.60 5.40
C ARG A 164 -8.37 -7.43 3.91
N TYR A 165 -8.37 -6.20 3.41
CA TYR A 165 -8.17 -5.97 1.98
C TYR A 165 -6.76 -6.39 1.53
N MET A 166 -5.74 -6.04 2.31
CA MET A 166 -4.36 -6.48 2.07
C MET A 166 -4.23 -8.02 2.08
N ALA A 167 -4.94 -8.70 3.00
CA ALA A 167 -4.97 -10.16 3.05
C ALA A 167 -5.64 -10.78 1.82
N GLU A 168 -6.73 -10.19 1.29
CA GLU A 168 -7.34 -10.68 0.05
C GLU A 168 -6.41 -10.48 -1.16
N LEU A 169 -5.73 -9.33 -1.27
CA LEU A 169 -4.72 -9.10 -2.31
C LEU A 169 -3.57 -10.12 -2.23
N ALA A 170 -3.17 -10.51 -1.01
CA ALA A 170 -2.13 -11.51 -0.78
C ALA A 170 -2.55 -12.90 -1.29
N LYS A 171 -3.83 -13.27 -1.13
CA LYS A 171 -4.36 -14.56 -1.64
C LYS A 171 -4.23 -14.69 -3.16
N PHE A 172 -4.41 -13.58 -3.88
CA PHE A 172 -4.22 -13.53 -5.34
C PHE A 172 -2.75 -13.41 -5.77
N ARG A 173 -1.80 -13.42 -4.81
CA ARG A 173 -0.36 -13.24 -5.05
C ARG A 173 -0.02 -11.94 -5.77
N LEU A 174 -0.79 -10.88 -5.49
CA LEU A 174 -0.57 -9.55 -6.05
C LEU A 174 0.52 -8.77 -5.32
N LEU A 175 0.76 -9.12 -4.04
CA LEU A 175 1.85 -8.53 -3.26
C LEU A 175 3.17 -9.28 -3.50
N PRO A 176 4.31 -8.57 -3.54
CA PRO A 176 5.62 -9.18 -3.53
C PRO A 176 5.82 -10.13 -2.33
N PRO A 177 6.59 -11.22 -2.48
CA PRO A 177 6.92 -12.09 -1.36
C PRO A 177 7.59 -11.30 -0.24
N GLY A 178 7.04 -11.35 0.97
CA GLY A 178 7.61 -10.65 2.13
C GLY A 178 6.99 -9.30 2.47
N SER A 179 6.35 -8.60 1.52
CA SER A 179 5.82 -7.24 1.78
C SER A 179 4.71 -7.26 2.83
N PHE A 180 3.88 -8.29 2.82
CA PHE A 180 2.83 -8.51 3.83
C PHE A 180 3.38 -8.61 5.27
N PHE A 181 4.56 -9.20 5.46
CA PHE A 181 5.17 -9.35 6.79
C PHE A 181 5.80 -8.06 7.30
N SER A 182 6.17 -7.13 6.40
CA SER A 182 6.67 -5.81 6.82
C SER A 182 5.57 -4.93 7.45
N ALA A 183 4.31 -5.26 7.17
CA ALA A 183 3.16 -4.51 7.62
C ALA A 183 2.59 -5.03 8.97
N LEU A 184 2.86 -6.30 9.32
CA LEU A 184 2.45 -6.92 10.59
C LEU A 184 3.35 -6.50 11.76
#